data_AF-A0AAV0PMG6-F1
#
_entry.id   AF-A0AAV0PMG6-F1
#
_cell.length_a   1.000
_cell.length_b   1.000
_cell.length_c   1.000
_cell.angle_alpha   90.00
_cell.angle_beta   90.00
_cell.angle_gamma   90.00
#
_symmetry.space_group_name_H-M   'P 1'
#
loop_
_entity.id
_entity.type
_entity.pdbx_description
1 polymer ?
#
loop_
_entity_poly.entity_id
_entity_poly.type
_entity_poly.pdbx_seq_one_letter_code
_entity_poly.pdbx_strand_id
1 'polypeptide(L)'
;MQTLSISNSQNVVVSRLTSLNSHMFHMVINFCHNVKLQGVRISAPGNSPNTDGIHVQFSTAVTIVSSKIATGDDCVSIGPGTANMLVDKVTCGPGHGISIGSLGKDVNEQGVQNVTVRSTTFVGTTNGFRIKAWGKPSNGFARNILFQHATMYNVQNPIFIDQRYCPNRNCADQHQGSGVRVSDVTYQNIRGTSATQVAVNFDCSNRSPCRGIRLNNVRLTYRNRAAVASCRNAGGTAYGFVQPRSCL
;
A
#
# COMPACT_ATOMS: atom_id res chain seq x y z
N MET A 1 9.53 11.33 -16.32
CA MET A 1 10.02 10.22 -17.15
C MET A 1 9.56 8.92 -16.54
N GLN A 2 8.64 8.27 -17.23
CA GLN A 2 8.02 6.99 -16.91
C GLN A 2 8.05 6.15 -18.18
N THR A 3 8.06 4.82 -18.09
CA THR A 3 8.10 3.97 -19.31
C THR A 3 6.78 4.00 -20.05
N LEU A 4 5.65 3.81 -19.36
CA LEU A 4 4.32 3.79 -19.96
C LEU A 4 3.35 4.63 -19.12
N SER A 5 2.58 5.49 -19.78
CA SER A 5 1.47 6.21 -19.18
C SER A 5 0.21 6.00 -20.00
N ILE A 6 -0.87 5.58 -19.35
CA ILE A 6 -2.21 5.48 -19.92
C ILE A 6 -3.06 6.52 -19.20
N SER A 7 -3.56 7.48 -19.97
CA SER A 7 -4.25 8.66 -19.44
C SER A 7 -5.60 8.86 -20.13
N ASN A 8 -6.62 9.32 -19.40
CA ASN A 8 -7.93 9.72 -19.94
C ASN A 8 -8.56 8.65 -20.86
N SER A 9 -8.48 7.39 -20.45
CA SER A 9 -8.82 6.25 -21.29
C SER A 9 -9.86 5.34 -20.63
N GLN A 10 -10.62 4.63 -21.46
CA GLN A 10 -11.61 3.66 -21.01
C GLN A 10 -11.42 2.31 -21.70
N ASN A 11 -11.71 1.21 -21.00
CA ASN A 11 -11.67 -0.15 -21.53
C ASN A 11 -10.29 -0.57 -22.06
N VAL A 12 -9.26 -0.36 -21.25
CA VAL A 12 -7.86 -0.66 -21.63
C VAL A 12 -7.43 -2.01 -21.08
N VAL A 13 -6.77 -2.81 -21.91
CA VAL A 13 -6.12 -4.07 -21.50
C VAL A 13 -4.63 -4.02 -21.80
N VAL A 14 -3.80 -4.16 -20.76
CA VAL A 14 -2.36 -4.39 -20.89
C VAL A 14 -2.10 -5.85 -20.51
N SER A 15 -1.60 -6.64 -21.46
CA SER A 15 -1.44 -8.08 -21.27
C SER A 15 -0.01 -8.51 -21.55
N ARG A 16 0.61 -9.22 -20.59
CA ARG A 16 1.92 -9.89 -20.72
C ARG A 16 3.09 -8.98 -21.08
N LEU A 17 2.93 -7.66 -20.91
CA LEU A 17 3.98 -6.69 -21.18
C LEU A 17 5.11 -6.83 -20.15
N THR A 18 6.35 -6.74 -20.62
CA THR A 18 7.55 -6.69 -19.77
C THR A 18 8.15 -5.29 -19.84
N SER A 19 8.39 -4.66 -18.68
CA SER A 19 9.04 -3.35 -18.57
C SER A 19 10.31 -3.47 -17.72
N LEU A 20 11.43 -2.98 -18.24
CA LEU A 20 12.76 -3.14 -17.65
C LEU A 20 13.40 -1.77 -17.41
N ASN A 21 14.00 -1.59 -16.23
CA ASN A 21 14.87 -0.48 -15.86
C ASN A 21 14.29 0.91 -16.22
N SER A 22 13.07 1.19 -15.77
CA SER A 22 12.50 2.54 -15.93
C SER A 22 13.32 3.56 -15.14
N HIS A 23 13.43 4.78 -15.67
CA HIS A 23 14.09 5.89 -14.99
C HIS A 23 13.30 6.42 -13.79
N MET A 24 11.98 6.25 -13.79
CA MET A 24 11.11 6.41 -12.59
C MET A 24 10.00 5.36 -12.68
N PHE A 25 8.72 5.76 -12.67
CA PHE A 25 7.60 4.82 -12.70
C PHE A 25 7.62 3.96 -13.98
N HIS A 26 7.35 2.67 -13.85
CA HIS A 26 7.24 1.77 -15.00
C HIS A 26 5.90 1.95 -15.72
N MET A 27 4.79 1.95 -14.98
CA MET A 27 3.45 2.11 -15.54
C MET A 27 2.64 3.10 -14.71
N VAL A 28 1.98 4.04 -15.39
CA VAL A 28 1.08 5.02 -14.78
C VAL A 28 -0.31 4.89 -15.40
N ILE A 29 -1.31 4.70 -14.55
CA ILE A 29 -2.74 4.69 -14.91
C ILE A 29 -3.37 5.93 -14.28
N ASN A 30 -3.82 6.87 -15.12
CA ASN A 30 -4.25 8.19 -14.67
C ASN A 30 -5.57 8.59 -15.35
N PHE A 31 -6.57 9.07 -14.61
CA PHE A 31 -7.88 9.44 -15.20
C PHE A 31 -8.50 8.35 -16.08
N CYS A 32 -8.41 7.09 -15.67
CA CYS A 32 -8.90 5.96 -16.47
C CYS A 32 -10.12 5.28 -15.86
N HIS A 33 -10.91 4.63 -16.70
CA HIS A 33 -12.05 3.81 -16.29
C HIS A 33 -11.94 2.41 -16.91
N ASN A 34 -12.14 1.36 -16.11
CA ASN A 34 -12.11 -0.03 -16.58
C ASN A 34 -10.77 -0.39 -17.27
N VAL A 35 -9.71 -0.53 -16.47
CA VAL A 35 -8.37 -0.89 -16.94
C VAL A 35 -7.98 -2.24 -16.35
N LYS A 36 -7.50 -3.15 -17.19
CA LYS A 36 -6.99 -4.46 -16.76
C LYS A 36 -5.52 -4.63 -17.15
N LEU A 37 -4.65 -4.77 -16.14
CA LEU A 37 -3.25 -5.16 -16.31
C LEU A 37 -3.11 -6.63 -15.91
N GLN A 38 -2.77 -7.50 -16.85
CA GLN A 38 -2.67 -8.94 -16.60
C GLN A 38 -1.33 -9.53 -17.06
N GLY A 39 -0.71 -10.34 -16.20
CA GLY A 39 0.53 -11.03 -16.56
C GLY A 39 1.72 -10.10 -16.76
N VAL A 40 1.69 -8.89 -16.22
CA VAL A 40 2.74 -7.88 -16.40
C VAL A 40 3.98 -8.29 -15.62
N ARG A 41 5.16 -8.09 -16.23
CA ARG A 41 6.46 -8.28 -15.58
C ARG A 41 7.20 -6.95 -15.52
N ILE A 42 7.59 -6.53 -14.32
CA ILE A 42 8.35 -5.31 -14.11
C ILE A 42 9.63 -5.66 -13.36
N SER A 43 10.75 -5.13 -13.83
CA SER A 43 12.06 -5.32 -13.19
C SER A 43 12.90 -4.04 -13.25
N ALA A 44 13.38 -3.61 -12.10
CA ALA A 44 14.45 -2.62 -11.92
C ALA A 44 15.29 -2.99 -10.69
N PRO A 45 16.54 -2.49 -10.56
CA PRO A 45 17.36 -2.73 -9.38
C PRO A 45 16.67 -2.26 -8.10
N GLY A 46 16.78 -3.05 -7.02
CA GLY A 46 16.13 -2.76 -5.73
C GLY A 46 16.62 -1.51 -5.02
N ASN A 47 17.74 -0.93 -5.45
CA ASN A 47 18.30 0.33 -4.98
C ASN A 47 18.03 1.51 -5.93
N SER A 48 17.22 1.30 -6.99
CA SER A 48 16.89 2.35 -7.95
C SER A 48 15.72 3.22 -7.44
N PRO A 49 15.97 4.46 -7.03
CA PRO A 49 14.97 5.28 -6.37
C PRO A 49 13.79 5.59 -7.31
N ASN A 50 12.58 5.69 -6.75
CA ASN A 50 11.38 6.14 -7.45
C ASN A 50 10.99 5.31 -8.69
N THR A 51 11.41 4.04 -8.73
CA THR A 51 11.08 3.11 -9.81
C THR A 51 9.76 2.38 -9.58
N ASP A 52 8.70 3.08 -9.17
CA ASP A 52 7.41 2.46 -8.88
C ASP A 52 6.95 1.53 -10.02
N GLY A 53 6.39 0.37 -9.67
CA GLY A 53 5.90 -0.60 -10.63
C GLY A 53 4.67 -0.10 -11.36
N ILE A 54 3.51 -0.21 -10.72
CA ILE A 54 2.25 0.27 -11.28
C ILE A 54 1.69 1.35 -10.35
N HIS A 55 1.68 2.59 -10.83
CA HIS A 55 1.06 3.72 -10.17
C HIS A 55 -0.36 3.92 -10.71
N VAL A 56 -1.35 4.03 -9.83
CA VAL A 56 -2.76 4.27 -10.19
C VAL A 56 -3.27 5.48 -9.43
N GLN A 57 -3.84 6.46 -10.14
CA GLN A 57 -4.49 7.63 -9.53
C GLN A 57 -5.67 8.10 -10.40
N PHE A 58 -6.63 8.80 -9.77
CA PHE A 58 -7.83 9.35 -10.42
C PHE A 58 -8.56 8.35 -11.33
N SER A 59 -8.52 7.07 -11.00
CA SER A 59 -8.98 5.99 -11.88
C SER A 59 -9.94 5.06 -11.15
N THR A 60 -10.90 4.49 -11.87
CA THR A 60 -11.89 3.57 -11.29
C THR A 60 -12.01 2.28 -12.08
N ALA A 61 -12.38 1.20 -11.40
CA ALA A 61 -12.46 -0.14 -11.99
C ALA A 61 -11.11 -0.61 -12.58
N VAL A 62 -10.04 -0.49 -11.79
CA VAL A 62 -8.69 -0.94 -12.19
C VAL A 62 -8.42 -2.33 -11.61
N THR A 63 -8.01 -3.28 -12.46
CA THR A 63 -7.64 -4.64 -12.06
C THR A 63 -6.19 -4.93 -12.43
N ILE A 64 -5.36 -5.30 -11.46
CA ILE A 64 -3.99 -5.80 -11.67
C ILE A 64 -3.97 -7.27 -11.26
N VAL A 65 -3.63 -8.17 -12.18
CA VAL A 65 -3.72 -9.62 -11.91
C VAL A 65 -2.54 -10.42 -12.46
N SER A 66 -2.08 -11.39 -11.67
CA SER A 66 -1.05 -12.37 -12.08
C SER A 66 0.26 -11.72 -12.53
N SER A 67 0.71 -10.68 -11.83
CA SER A 67 1.89 -9.89 -12.19
C SER A 67 3.07 -10.14 -11.25
N LYS A 68 4.29 -9.97 -11.76
CA LYS A 68 5.53 -10.02 -10.96
C LYS A 68 6.27 -8.70 -11.09
N ILE A 69 6.52 -8.05 -9.97
CA ILE A 69 7.06 -6.69 -9.92
C ILE A 69 8.23 -6.65 -8.94
N ALA A 70 9.40 -6.28 -9.45
CA ALA A 70 10.62 -6.07 -8.69
C ALA A 70 11.15 -4.68 -9.03
N THR A 71 11.25 -3.81 -8.04
CA THR A 71 11.61 -2.40 -8.23
C THR A 71 12.39 -1.87 -7.03
N GLY A 72 12.86 -0.63 -7.09
CA GLY A 72 13.44 0.07 -5.93
C GLY A 72 12.45 0.97 -5.17
N ASP A 73 11.18 1.01 -5.58
CA ASP A 73 10.11 1.76 -4.89
C ASP A 73 8.82 0.93 -4.81
N ASP A 74 7.64 1.53 -4.72
CA ASP A 74 6.37 0.82 -4.55
C ASP A 74 6.13 -0.19 -5.69
N CYS A 75 5.74 -1.41 -5.33
CA CYS A 75 5.30 -2.44 -6.27
C CYS A 75 4.01 -2.00 -6.98
N VAL A 76 3.05 -1.54 -6.18
CA VAL A 76 1.83 -0.86 -6.64
C VAL A 76 1.60 0.33 -5.72
N SER A 77 1.53 1.54 -6.29
CA SER A 77 1.18 2.75 -5.55
C SER A 77 -0.21 3.24 -5.98
N ILE A 78 -1.09 3.48 -5.00
CA ILE A 78 -2.50 3.81 -5.19
C ILE A 78 -2.72 5.23 -4.68
N GLY A 79 -2.72 6.18 -5.60
CA GLY A 79 -2.89 7.61 -5.36
C GLY A 79 -4.36 8.06 -5.26
N PRO A 80 -4.57 9.36 -4.97
CA PRO A 80 -5.88 9.95 -4.75
C PRO A 80 -6.82 9.80 -5.95
N GLY A 81 -8.13 9.78 -5.68
CA GLY A 81 -9.16 9.61 -6.70
C GLY A 81 -9.29 8.19 -7.25
N THR A 82 -8.61 7.22 -6.65
CA THR A 82 -8.74 5.81 -7.04
C THR A 82 -9.92 5.14 -6.35
N ALA A 83 -10.78 4.47 -7.12
CA ALA A 83 -11.93 3.74 -6.58
C ALA A 83 -12.12 2.37 -7.24
N ASN A 84 -12.70 1.41 -6.51
CA ASN A 84 -13.09 0.10 -7.05
C ASN A 84 -11.91 -0.62 -7.74
N MET A 85 -10.85 -0.87 -6.99
CA MET A 85 -9.61 -1.46 -7.50
C MET A 85 -9.39 -2.87 -6.95
N LEU A 86 -8.93 -3.77 -7.82
CA LEU A 86 -8.53 -5.12 -7.46
C LEU A 86 -7.05 -5.35 -7.80
N VAL A 87 -6.27 -5.82 -6.83
CA VAL A 87 -4.93 -6.37 -7.04
C VAL A 87 -4.96 -7.83 -6.61
N ASP A 88 -4.71 -8.76 -7.52
CA ASP A 88 -4.84 -10.20 -7.25
C ASP A 88 -3.64 -10.99 -7.81
N LYS A 89 -3.13 -11.95 -7.04
CA LYS A 89 -2.02 -12.83 -7.47
C LYS A 89 -0.78 -12.05 -7.92
N VAL A 90 -0.40 -11.01 -7.17
CA VAL A 90 0.80 -10.20 -7.46
C VAL A 90 1.95 -10.60 -6.55
N THR A 91 3.12 -10.82 -7.14
CA THR A 91 4.39 -11.00 -6.40
C THR A 91 5.18 -9.70 -6.45
N CYS A 92 5.47 -9.14 -5.28
CA CYS A 92 6.26 -7.93 -5.10
C CYS A 92 7.60 -8.28 -4.43
N GLY A 93 8.71 -7.76 -4.95
CA GLY A 93 9.99 -7.91 -4.26
C GLY A 93 11.19 -8.03 -5.17
N PRO A 94 12.27 -7.25 -4.91
CA PRO A 94 12.41 -6.20 -3.89
C PRO A 94 11.52 -4.97 -4.17
N GLY A 95 11.53 -3.98 -3.27
CA GLY A 95 10.80 -2.70 -3.40
C GLY A 95 10.08 -2.27 -2.11
N HIS A 96 9.18 -1.29 -2.20
CA HIS A 96 8.47 -0.70 -1.07
C HIS A 96 7.11 -1.36 -0.74
N GLY A 97 6.73 -2.43 -1.44
CA GLY A 97 5.47 -3.13 -1.22
C GLY A 97 4.28 -2.49 -1.92
N ILE A 98 3.07 -2.74 -1.42
CA ILE A 98 1.84 -2.17 -1.97
C ILE A 98 1.38 -1.04 -1.05
N SER A 99 1.34 0.18 -1.59
CA SER A 99 1.09 1.39 -0.83
C SER A 99 -0.17 2.12 -1.31
N ILE A 100 -1.06 2.46 -0.40
CA ILE A 100 -2.07 3.50 -0.60
C ILE A 100 -1.44 4.83 -0.18
N GLY A 101 -1.48 5.81 -1.08
CA GLY A 101 -0.92 7.14 -0.92
C GLY A 101 0.41 7.37 -1.65
N SER A 102 1.10 8.48 -1.38
CA SER A 102 0.81 9.39 -0.27
C SER A 102 -0.50 10.17 -0.46
N LEU A 103 -1.33 10.19 0.59
CA LEU A 103 -2.57 10.97 0.64
C LEU A 103 -2.40 12.23 1.50
N GLY A 104 -3.18 13.26 1.22
CA GLY A 104 -3.16 14.53 1.93
C GLY A 104 -1.98 15.42 1.54
N LYS A 105 -1.46 15.26 0.32
CA LYS A 105 -0.49 16.20 -0.25
C LYS A 105 -1.15 17.56 -0.44
N ASP A 106 -2.43 17.58 -0.75
CA ASP A 106 -3.24 18.80 -0.84
C ASP A 106 -4.32 18.83 0.25
N VAL A 107 -4.73 20.03 0.64
CA VAL A 107 -5.82 20.22 1.63
C VAL A 107 -7.14 19.68 1.07
N ASN A 108 -7.39 19.96 -0.22
CA ASN A 108 -8.54 19.46 -0.97
C ASN A 108 -8.07 18.37 -1.94
N GLU A 109 -8.26 17.12 -1.55
CA GLU A 109 -7.78 15.95 -2.30
C GLU A 109 -8.87 14.87 -2.31
N GLN A 110 -9.01 14.17 -3.44
CA GLN A 110 -9.91 13.02 -3.49
C GLN A 110 -9.34 11.86 -2.67
N GLY A 111 -10.21 11.09 -2.03
CA GLY A 111 -9.80 9.88 -1.31
C GLY A 111 -9.55 8.67 -2.20
N VAL A 112 -9.20 7.57 -1.55
CA VAL A 112 -9.11 6.21 -2.09
C VAL A 112 -10.18 5.36 -1.44
N GLN A 113 -10.92 4.58 -2.23
CA GLN A 113 -11.98 3.73 -1.68
C GLN A 113 -12.21 2.42 -2.43
N ASN A 114 -12.76 1.44 -1.73
CA ASN A 114 -13.17 0.15 -2.30
C ASN A 114 -11.99 -0.54 -3.00
N VAL A 115 -10.90 -0.75 -2.27
CA VAL A 115 -9.70 -1.42 -2.79
C VAL A 115 -9.61 -2.81 -2.17
N THR A 116 -9.48 -3.83 -3.00
CA THR A 116 -9.15 -5.19 -2.55
C THR A 116 -7.77 -5.56 -3.08
N VAL A 117 -6.88 -5.96 -2.19
CA VAL A 117 -5.60 -6.57 -2.53
C VAL A 117 -5.58 -7.97 -1.95
N ARG A 118 -5.45 -8.98 -2.81
CA ARG A 118 -5.52 -10.37 -2.38
C ARG A 118 -4.50 -11.29 -3.05
N SER A 119 -4.23 -12.41 -2.40
CA SER A 119 -3.35 -13.47 -2.93
C SER A 119 -1.94 -12.94 -3.27
N THR A 120 -1.40 -12.02 -2.47
CA THR A 120 -0.13 -11.36 -2.77
C THR A 120 1.04 -12.03 -2.05
N THR A 121 2.22 -11.98 -2.68
CA THR A 121 3.47 -12.44 -2.07
C THR A 121 4.46 -11.29 -2.03
N PHE A 122 5.05 -11.04 -0.86
CA PHE A 122 6.08 -10.03 -0.66
C PHE A 122 7.41 -10.71 -0.34
N VAL A 123 8.48 -10.34 -1.04
CA VAL A 123 9.82 -10.93 -0.87
C VAL A 123 10.85 -9.82 -0.68
N GLY A 124 11.41 -9.70 0.52
CA GLY A 124 12.49 -8.75 0.80
C GLY A 124 12.10 -7.28 0.58
N THR A 125 10.82 -6.94 0.68
CA THR A 125 10.34 -5.56 0.54
C THR A 125 10.50 -4.76 1.83
N THR A 126 10.58 -3.44 1.73
CA THR A 126 10.62 -2.57 2.92
C THR A 126 9.25 -2.46 3.60
N ASN A 127 8.15 -2.64 2.86
CA ASN A 127 6.81 -2.76 3.44
C ASN A 127 6.02 -3.88 2.77
N GLY A 128 4.99 -4.38 3.46
CA GLY A 128 3.99 -5.27 2.87
C GLY A 128 2.81 -4.45 2.39
N PHE A 129 1.83 -4.27 3.26
CA PHE A 129 0.69 -3.37 3.05
C PHE A 129 0.92 -2.06 3.80
N ARG A 130 0.97 -0.96 3.06
CA ARG A 130 1.21 0.38 3.61
C ARG A 130 0.07 1.33 3.27
N ILE A 131 -0.36 2.14 4.23
CA ILE A 131 -1.17 3.35 3.99
C ILE A 131 -0.33 4.53 4.49
N LYS A 132 0.02 5.45 3.61
CA LYS A 132 0.87 6.62 3.94
C LYS A 132 0.13 7.92 3.67
N ALA A 133 0.08 8.79 4.67
CA ALA A 133 -0.59 10.09 4.61
C ALA A 133 0.27 11.18 5.24
N TRP A 134 0.28 12.36 4.61
CA TRP A 134 1.00 13.52 5.11
C TRP A 134 0.44 13.96 6.46
N GLY A 135 1.32 14.37 7.38
CA GLY A 135 0.98 14.81 8.73
C GLY A 135 0.34 16.20 8.82
N LYS A 136 -0.44 16.61 7.82
CA LYS A 136 -0.98 17.97 7.68
C LYS A 136 -2.51 17.98 7.44
N PRO A 137 -3.18 19.14 7.53
CA PRO A 137 -4.62 19.23 7.28
C PRO A 137 -4.99 18.74 5.86
N SER A 138 -6.03 17.93 5.74
CA SER A 138 -6.60 17.48 4.46
C SER A 138 -8.03 16.98 4.65
N ASN A 139 -8.85 16.98 3.59
CA ASN A 139 -10.16 16.33 3.54
C ASN A 139 -10.12 14.90 2.97
N GLY A 140 -8.95 14.46 2.48
CA GLY A 140 -8.73 13.16 1.87
C GLY A 140 -9.05 11.99 2.79
N PHE A 141 -9.16 10.80 2.23
CA PHE A 141 -9.51 9.60 2.98
C PHE A 141 -9.00 8.32 2.31
N ALA A 142 -8.84 7.25 3.09
CA ALA A 142 -8.71 5.88 2.61
C ALA A 142 -9.77 5.04 3.33
N ARG A 143 -10.73 4.48 2.59
CA ARG A 143 -11.85 3.75 3.20
C ARG A 143 -12.24 2.47 2.48
N ASN A 144 -12.80 1.52 3.23
CA ASN A 144 -13.28 0.25 2.71
C ASN A 144 -12.19 -0.49 1.91
N ILE A 145 -11.12 -0.85 2.64
CA ILE A 145 -9.91 -1.45 2.08
C ILE A 145 -9.80 -2.88 2.63
N LEU A 146 -9.61 -3.85 1.75
CA LEU A 146 -9.43 -5.26 2.11
C LEU A 146 -8.08 -5.77 1.63
N PHE A 147 -7.19 -6.04 2.59
CA PHE A 147 -5.94 -6.75 2.38
C PHE A 147 -6.13 -8.20 2.83
N GLN A 148 -6.04 -9.18 1.93
CA GLN A 148 -6.28 -10.58 2.30
C GLN A 148 -5.37 -11.62 1.63
N HIS A 149 -5.17 -12.77 2.28
CA HIS A 149 -4.43 -13.91 1.72
C HIS A 149 -2.99 -13.53 1.27
N ALA A 150 -2.24 -12.89 2.15
CA ALA A 150 -0.87 -12.46 1.83
C ALA A 150 0.18 -13.37 2.48
N THR A 151 1.27 -13.59 1.76
CA THR A 151 2.47 -14.26 2.29
C THR A 151 3.66 -13.31 2.26
N MET A 152 4.37 -13.20 3.38
CA MET A 152 5.47 -12.26 3.55
C MET A 152 6.77 -12.98 3.88
N TYR A 153 7.82 -12.67 3.14
CA TYR A 153 9.16 -13.23 3.32
C TYR A 153 10.14 -12.10 3.60
N ASN A 154 10.60 -12.00 4.84
CA ASN A 154 11.60 -11.03 5.27
C ASN A 154 11.23 -9.58 4.91
N VAL A 155 10.00 -9.17 5.24
CA VAL A 155 9.47 -7.83 4.94
C VAL A 155 9.76 -6.89 6.12
N GLN A 156 10.31 -5.70 5.90
CA GLN A 156 10.73 -4.84 7.02
C GLN A 156 9.55 -4.28 7.83
N ASN A 157 8.52 -3.76 7.16
CA ASN A 157 7.26 -3.29 7.78
C ASN A 157 6.06 -4.02 7.15
N PRO A 158 5.74 -5.24 7.58
CA PRO A 158 4.69 -6.08 7.02
C PRO A 158 3.32 -5.38 6.87
N ILE A 159 2.82 -4.77 7.95
CA ILE A 159 1.55 -4.04 7.99
C ILE A 159 1.83 -2.66 8.61
N PHE A 160 1.60 -1.60 7.84
CA PHE A 160 1.96 -0.25 8.28
C PHE A 160 0.92 0.81 7.88
N ILE A 161 0.45 1.60 8.85
CA ILE A 161 -0.26 2.86 8.60
C ILE A 161 0.60 3.98 9.16
N ASP A 162 0.95 4.94 8.30
CA ASP A 162 1.77 6.10 8.63
C ASP A 162 1.01 7.37 8.27
N GLN A 163 0.40 8.02 9.27
CA GLN A 163 -0.24 9.34 9.10
C GLN A 163 0.72 10.49 9.47
N ARG A 164 2.02 10.21 9.49
CA ARG A 164 3.11 11.16 9.66
C ARG A 164 4.13 10.93 8.57
N TYR A 165 3.66 10.78 7.33
CA TYR A 165 4.53 10.64 6.19
C TYR A 165 5.19 11.98 5.87
N CYS A 166 6.51 11.99 5.69
CA CYS A 166 7.28 13.13 5.16
C CYS A 166 8.49 12.59 4.42
N PRO A 167 8.44 12.58 3.08
CA PRO A 167 9.54 12.11 2.26
C PRO A 167 10.66 13.15 2.12
N ASN A 168 10.41 14.40 2.53
CA ASN A 168 11.34 15.52 2.38
C ASN A 168 12.09 15.79 3.69
N ARG A 169 13.20 16.52 3.64
CA ARG A 169 13.96 16.88 4.86
C ARG A 169 13.22 17.89 5.75
N ASN A 170 12.34 18.71 5.18
CA ASN A 170 11.55 19.70 5.92
C ASN A 170 10.16 19.16 6.21
N CYS A 171 9.96 18.77 7.47
CA CYS A 171 8.72 18.15 7.97
C CYS A 171 7.96 19.08 8.93
N ALA A 172 8.16 20.40 8.86
CA ALA A 172 7.56 21.37 9.77
C ALA A 172 6.02 21.21 9.88
N ASP A 173 5.37 20.84 8.78
CA ASP A 173 3.93 20.64 8.73
C ASP A 173 3.45 19.34 9.39
N GLN A 174 4.33 18.37 9.68
CA GLN A 174 3.94 17.07 10.28
C GLN A 174 3.40 17.18 11.70
N HIS A 175 3.71 18.28 12.39
CA HIS A 175 3.22 18.53 13.73
C HIS A 175 1.75 19.00 13.75
N GLN A 176 1.18 19.34 12.59
CA GLN A 176 -0.21 19.80 12.50
C GLN A 176 -1.25 18.65 12.58
N GLY A 177 -0.77 17.40 12.48
CA GLY A 177 -1.60 16.19 12.47
C GLY A 177 -2.29 15.99 11.12
N SER A 178 -2.25 14.76 10.60
CA SER A 178 -2.95 14.43 9.35
C SER A 178 -4.46 14.62 9.50
N GLY A 179 -5.07 15.27 8.51
CA GLY A 179 -6.52 15.31 8.32
C GLY A 179 -7.07 14.15 7.48
N VAL A 180 -6.20 13.31 6.91
CA VAL A 180 -6.64 12.16 6.11
C VAL A 180 -7.38 11.18 7.02
N ARG A 181 -8.59 10.78 6.62
CA ARG A 181 -9.39 9.80 7.39
C ARG A 181 -9.11 8.39 6.89
N VAL A 182 -8.63 7.51 7.77
CA VAL A 182 -8.46 6.08 7.46
C VAL A 182 -9.54 5.29 8.19
N SER A 183 -10.41 4.62 7.45
CA SER A 183 -11.51 3.85 8.04
C SER A 183 -11.80 2.53 7.33
N ASP A 184 -12.30 1.54 8.07
CA ASP A 184 -12.74 0.25 7.51
C ASP A 184 -11.65 -0.44 6.67
N VAL A 185 -10.49 -0.64 7.30
CA VAL A 185 -9.36 -1.37 6.71
C VAL A 185 -9.30 -2.75 7.36
N THR A 186 -9.44 -3.80 6.56
CA THR A 186 -9.37 -5.18 7.01
C THR A 186 -8.10 -5.85 6.52
N TYR A 187 -7.39 -6.47 7.44
CA TYR A 187 -6.22 -7.32 7.21
C TYR A 187 -6.58 -8.76 7.58
N GLN A 188 -6.67 -9.64 6.58
CA GLN A 188 -7.21 -10.99 6.75
C GLN A 188 -6.27 -12.07 6.20
N ASN A 189 -6.06 -13.15 6.96
CA ASN A 189 -5.29 -14.32 6.52
C ASN A 189 -3.89 -13.94 5.99
N ILE A 190 -3.15 -13.16 6.77
CA ILE A 190 -1.80 -12.69 6.45
C ILE A 190 -0.79 -13.54 7.22
N ARG A 191 0.20 -14.11 6.55
CA ARG A 191 1.20 -14.96 7.19
C ARG A 191 2.62 -14.63 6.73
N GLY A 192 3.62 -14.89 7.56
CA GLY A 192 5.01 -14.83 7.13
C GLY A 192 6.01 -14.34 8.17
N THR A 193 7.09 -13.76 7.65
CA THR A 193 8.24 -13.28 8.42
C THR A 193 8.48 -11.79 8.19
N SER A 194 8.73 -11.09 9.30
CA SER A 194 9.20 -9.71 9.33
C SER A 194 10.73 -9.69 9.38
N ALA A 195 11.34 -8.73 8.70
CA ALA A 195 12.77 -8.43 8.82
C ALA A 195 13.09 -7.56 10.05
N THR A 196 12.07 -6.93 10.64
CA THR A 196 12.20 -6.13 11.87
C THR A 196 11.27 -6.66 12.97
N GLN A 197 11.51 -6.24 14.22
CA GLN A 197 10.72 -6.71 15.35
C GLN A 197 9.26 -6.24 15.31
N VAL A 198 9.00 -5.01 14.83
CA VAL A 198 7.65 -4.45 14.75
C VAL A 198 7.03 -4.84 13.41
N ALA A 199 6.12 -5.82 13.43
CA ALA A 199 5.48 -6.33 12.21
C ALA A 199 4.17 -5.63 11.88
N VAL A 200 3.47 -5.12 12.89
CA VAL A 200 2.22 -4.36 12.75
C VAL A 200 2.43 -3.00 13.38
N ASN A 201 2.34 -1.93 12.60
CA ASN A 201 2.49 -0.57 13.09
C ASN A 201 1.33 0.29 12.58
N PHE A 202 0.53 0.85 13.48
CA PHE A 202 -0.51 1.80 13.16
C PHE A 202 -0.19 3.14 13.84
N ASP A 203 0.53 4.01 13.15
CA ASP A 203 0.85 5.36 13.64
C ASP A 203 -0.16 6.37 13.08
N CYS A 204 -1.35 6.37 13.67
CA CYS A 204 -2.44 7.23 13.24
C CYS A 204 -2.39 8.60 13.93
N SER A 205 -2.93 9.60 13.23
CA SER A 205 -3.02 10.98 13.68
C SER A 205 -4.02 11.11 14.84
N ASN A 206 -3.70 11.92 15.85
CA ASN A 206 -4.66 12.25 16.91
C ASN A 206 -5.81 13.13 16.38
N ARG A 207 -5.56 13.91 15.32
CA ARG A 207 -6.55 14.76 14.65
C ARG A 207 -7.55 13.96 13.81
N SER A 208 -7.12 12.82 13.28
CA SER A 208 -7.99 11.91 12.52
C SER A 208 -7.62 10.46 12.85
N PRO A 209 -7.99 9.98 14.05
CA PRO A 209 -7.70 8.61 14.48
C PRO A 209 -8.25 7.59 13.49
N CYS A 210 -7.49 6.51 13.27
CA CYS A 210 -7.95 5.41 12.42
C CYS A 210 -9.10 4.67 13.11
N ARG A 211 -10.15 4.32 12.36
CA ARG A 211 -11.34 3.63 12.90
C ARG A 211 -11.73 2.41 12.10
N GLY A 212 -12.28 1.39 12.75
CA GLY A 212 -12.73 0.17 12.05
C GLY A 212 -11.59 -0.61 11.42
N ILE A 213 -10.38 -0.55 12.01
CA ILE A 213 -9.29 -1.44 11.60
C ILE A 213 -9.60 -2.85 12.09
N ARG A 214 -9.46 -3.86 11.22
CA ARG A 214 -9.81 -5.25 11.55
C ARG A 214 -8.62 -6.15 11.26
N LEU A 215 -8.15 -6.87 12.28
CA LEU A 215 -7.15 -7.93 12.14
C LEU A 215 -7.85 -9.30 12.26
N ASN A 216 -7.72 -10.14 11.24
CA ASN A 216 -8.29 -11.49 11.22
C ASN A 216 -7.24 -12.49 10.75
N ASN A 217 -6.90 -13.49 11.58
CA ASN A 217 -5.95 -14.55 11.19
C ASN A 217 -4.62 -13.99 10.65
N VAL A 218 -3.95 -13.15 11.44
CA VAL A 218 -2.64 -12.57 11.11
C VAL A 218 -1.56 -13.32 11.87
N ARG A 219 -0.56 -13.87 11.18
CA ARG A 219 0.56 -14.64 11.78
C ARG A 219 1.90 -14.17 11.22
N LEU A 220 2.52 -13.23 11.92
CA LEU A 220 3.81 -12.65 11.58
C LEU A 220 4.84 -12.96 12.67
N THR A 221 6.02 -13.37 12.25
CA THR A 221 7.13 -13.76 13.12
C THR A 221 8.38 -12.96 12.81
N TYR A 222 9.24 -12.78 13.81
CA TYR A 222 10.56 -12.15 13.66
C TYR A 222 11.59 -13.07 14.33
N ARG A 223 12.63 -13.48 13.60
CA ARG A 223 13.67 -14.42 14.09
C ARG A 223 13.09 -15.66 14.79
N ASN A 224 12.11 -16.31 14.16
CA ASN A 224 11.38 -17.48 14.67
C ASN A 224 10.62 -17.26 16.00
N ARG A 225 10.42 -16.00 16.40
CA ARG A 225 9.60 -15.61 17.56
C ARG A 225 8.39 -14.82 17.08
N ALA A 226 7.40 -14.64 17.96
CA ALA A 226 6.34 -13.68 17.69
C ALA A 226 6.94 -12.29 17.44
N ALA A 227 6.47 -11.61 16.40
CA ALA A 227 6.81 -10.20 16.20
C ALA A 227 6.06 -9.32 17.23
N VAL A 228 6.20 -8.00 17.11
CA VAL A 228 5.53 -7.00 17.97
C VAL A 228 4.56 -6.15 17.15
N ALA A 229 3.49 -5.69 17.80
CA ALA A 229 2.56 -4.70 17.27
C ALA A 229 2.70 -3.37 18.02
N SER A 230 2.55 -2.25 17.32
CA SER A 230 2.55 -0.89 17.87
C SER A 230 1.37 -0.11 17.30
N CYS A 231 0.58 0.52 18.16
CA CYS A 231 -0.61 1.28 17.77
C CYS A 231 -0.61 2.64 18.46
N ARG A 232 -0.95 3.68 17.70
CA ARG A 232 -1.19 5.03 18.17
C ARG A 232 -2.44 5.57 17.48
N ASN A 233 -3.43 6.00 18.26
CA ASN A 233 -4.71 6.54 17.77
C ASN A 233 -5.42 5.63 16.74
N ALA A 234 -5.32 4.32 16.92
CA ALA A 234 -5.96 3.34 16.06
C ALA A 234 -7.01 2.57 16.86
N GLY A 235 -8.25 2.59 16.39
CA GLY A 235 -9.37 1.84 16.98
C GLY A 235 -9.86 0.75 16.04
N GLY A 236 -10.09 -0.44 16.58
CA GLY A 236 -10.42 -1.59 15.75
C GLY A 236 -10.80 -2.84 16.54
N THR A 237 -10.81 -3.97 15.85
CA THR A 237 -11.02 -5.29 16.45
C THR A 237 -10.01 -6.29 15.90
N ALA A 238 -9.66 -7.27 16.73
CA ALA A 238 -8.86 -8.42 16.34
C ALA A 238 -9.63 -9.70 16.67
N TYR A 239 -9.71 -10.63 15.72
CA TYR A 239 -10.39 -11.91 15.92
C TYR A 239 -9.68 -13.05 15.17
N GLY A 240 -9.94 -14.30 15.57
CA GLY A 240 -9.17 -15.45 15.11
C GLY A 240 -7.74 -15.47 15.68
N PHE A 241 -6.81 -16.13 14.98
CA PHE A 241 -5.42 -16.22 15.44
C PHE A 241 -4.64 -14.95 15.04
N VAL A 242 -4.30 -14.09 16.00
CA VAL A 242 -3.57 -12.84 15.75
C VAL A 242 -2.25 -12.82 16.52
N GLN A 243 -1.16 -12.97 15.78
CA GLN A 243 0.23 -12.85 16.21
C GLN A 243 0.97 -11.93 15.22
N PRO A 244 1.57 -10.80 15.65
CA PRO A 244 1.74 -10.32 17.03
C PRO A 244 0.42 -10.06 17.77
N ARG A 245 0.46 -10.06 19.11
CA ARG A 245 -0.71 -9.70 19.94
C ARG A 245 -1.22 -8.33 19.49
N SER A 246 -2.53 -8.23 19.26
CA SER A 246 -3.16 -6.98 18.81
C SER A 246 -2.92 -5.83 19.79
N CYS A 247 -2.71 -4.64 19.24
CA CYS A 247 -2.69 -3.36 19.96
C CYS A 247 -3.91 -2.48 19.63
N LEU A 248 -4.85 -3.00 18.84
CA LEU A 248 -6.18 -2.41 18.59
C LEU A 248 -7.13 -2.65 19.76
#